data_AF-A0A957D223-F1
#
_entry.id   AF-A0A957D223-F1
#
_cell.length_a   1.000
_cell.length_b   1.000
_cell.length_c   1.000
_cell.angle_alpha   90.00
_cell.angle_beta   90.00
_cell.angle_gamma   90.00
#
_symmetry.space_group_name_H-M   'P 1'
#
loop_
_entity.id
_entity.type
_entity.pdbx_description
1 polymer ?
#
loop_
_entity_poly.entity_id
_entity_poly.type
_entity_poly.pdbx_seq_one_letter_code
_entity_poly.pdbx_strand_id
1 'polypeptide(L)'
;EQDGQVRILHTSAALGTAVYQQNDAIWQQTQDFDWQCRDTSDSAAAQAARAAYLEQNHWLAANSRMGTPNELEYQIEWTGDVQRIAVSVFRSTAPDERVFWPATLNDATIQPNPGGLPAEMDFAPEQWAAKYRE
;
A
#
# COMPACT_ATOMS: atom_id res chain seq x y z
N GLU A 1 15.53 -6.82 -12.11
CA GLU A 1 14.24 -7.48 -12.36
C GLU A 1 13.75 -8.14 -11.07
N GLN A 2 12.87 -7.46 -10.33
CA GLN A 2 11.99 -8.13 -9.38
C GLN A 2 10.78 -8.56 -10.21
N ASP A 3 10.94 -9.59 -11.03
CA ASP A 3 9.90 -10.00 -11.98
C ASP A 3 8.72 -10.60 -11.20
N GLY A 4 7.59 -9.91 -11.25
CA GLY A 4 6.32 -10.44 -10.77
C GLY A 4 6.03 -10.28 -9.28
N GLN A 5 6.49 -9.21 -8.62
CA GLN A 5 6.04 -8.92 -7.24
C GLN A 5 5.12 -7.69 -7.19
N VAL A 6 4.02 -7.80 -6.45
CA VAL A 6 3.14 -6.70 -6.07
C VAL A 6 3.17 -6.54 -4.55
N ARG A 7 3.39 -5.31 -4.08
CA ARG A 7 3.34 -4.95 -2.66
C ARG A 7 2.12 -4.08 -2.41
N ILE A 8 1.26 -4.49 -1.49
CA ILE A 8 0.12 -3.67 -1.05
C ILE A 8 0.55 -2.94 0.22
N LEU A 9 0.66 -1.61 0.11
CA LEU A 9 0.98 -0.72 1.22
C LEU A 9 -0.33 -0.24 1.84
N HIS A 10 -0.66 -0.70 3.04
CA HIS A 10 -1.90 -0.36 3.72
C HIS A 10 -1.67 0.62 4.87
N THR A 11 -2.48 1.67 4.90
CA THR A 11 -2.47 2.69 5.95
C THR A 11 -3.87 2.87 6.50
N SER A 12 -4.04 2.55 7.78
CA SER A 12 -5.28 2.84 8.51
C SER A 12 -4.94 3.28 9.94
N ALA A 13 -5.33 2.52 10.97
CA ALA A 13 -4.88 2.75 12.35
C ALA A 13 -3.45 2.23 12.62
N ALA A 14 -2.88 1.50 11.67
CA ALA A 14 -1.53 0.96 11.66
C ALA A 14 -1.02 0.93 10.20
N LEU A 15 0.27 0.68 10.04
CA LEU A 15 0.89 0.43 8.74
C LEU A 15 1.10 -1.07 8.55
N GLY A 16 0.93 -1.55 7.33
CA GLY A 16 1.16 -2.95 7.00
C GLY A 16 1.49 -3.12 5.52
N THR A 17 2.35 -4.10 5.22
CA THR A 17 2.66 -4.51 3.86
C THR A 17 2.23 -5.96 3.64
N ALA A 18 1.42 -6.20 2.62
CA ALA A 18 1.19 -7.55 2.08
C ALA A 18 1.93 -7.71 0.76
N VAL A 19 2.32 -8.93 0.43
CA VAL A 19 3.09 -9.24 -0.78
C VAL A 19 2.43 -10.34 -1.57
N TYR A 20 2.32 -10.12 -2.87
CA TYR A 20 1.89 -11.09 -3.86
C TYR A 20 3.01 -11.35 -4.85
N GLN A 21 3.16 -12.61 -5.23
CA GLN A 21 4.06 -13.04 -6.28
C GLN A 21 3.25 -13.62 -7.43
N GLN A 22 3.61 -13.25 -8.65
CA GLN A 22 3.06 -13.84 -9.86
C GLN A 22 3.61 -15.25 -10.02
N ASN A 23 2.71 -16.22 -10.11
CA ASN A 23 2.99 -17.61 -10.42
C ASN A 23 2.11 -17.99 -11.63
N ASP A 24 2.74 -18.22 -12.77
CA ASP A 24 2.07 -18.32 -14.07
C ASP A 24 1.18 -17.10 -14.37
N ALA A 25 -0.14 -17.31 -14.43
CA ALA A 25 -1.15 -16.29 -14.71
C ALA A 25 -1.89 -15.80 -13.46
N ILE A 26 -1.49 -16.21 -12.25
CA ILE A 26 -2.20 -15.91 -10.99
C ILE A 26 -1.24 -15.20 -10.03
N TRP A 27 -1.74 -14.20 -9.31
CA TRP A 27 -1.00 -13.58 -8.21
C TRP A 27 -1.38 -14.25 -6.90
N GLN A 28 -0.39 -14.83 -6.22
CA GLN A 28 -0.58 -15.53 -4.96
C GLN A 28 0.06 -14.76 -3.81
N GLN A 29 -0.67 -14.64 -2.70
CA GLN A 29 -0.18 -14.00 -1.50
C GLN A 29 0.97 -14.82 -0.90
N THR A 30 2.14 -14.21 -0.77
CA THR A 30 3.32 -14.81 -0.12
C THR A 30 3.55 -14.24 1.27
N GLN A 31 2.97 -13.08 1.57
CA GLN A 31 3.05 -12.43 2.87
C GLN A 31 1.74 -11.71 3.19
N ASP A 32 1.19 -11.99 4.37
CA ASP A 32 0.08 -11.22 4.95
C ASP A 32 0.58 -9.97 5.68
N PHE A 33 -0.33 -9.08 6.07
CA PHE A 33 0.03 -7.85 6.75
C PHE A 33 0.70 -8.10 8.10
N ASP A 34 1.90 -7.56 8.26
CA ASP A 34 2.51 -7.32 9.57
C ASP A 34 2.21 -5.88 10.03
N TRP A 35 1.33 -5.74 11.02
CA TRP A 35 0.80 -4.45 11.46
C TRP A 35 1.72 -3.77 12.48
N GLN A 36 2.26 -2.61 12.12
CA GLN A 36 3.17 -1.83 12.95
C GLN A 36 2.77 -0.34 13.00
N CYS A 37 3.53 0.49 13.74
CA CYS A 37 3.35 1.96 13.79
C CYS A 37 1.93 2.43 14.19
N ARG A 38 1.34 1.80 15.22
CA ARG A 38 0.00 2.15 15.73
C ARG A 38 -0.01 3.39 16.63
N ASP A 39 1.11 3.70 17.29
CA ASP A 39 1.21 4.86 18.17
C ASP A 39 1.17 6.16 17.36
N THR A 40 0.21 7.02 17.69
CA THR A 40 -0.04 8.31 17.02
C THR A 40 0.64 9.49 17.72
N SER A 41 1.34 9.24 18.83
CA SER A 41 2.02 10.27 19.59
C SER A 41 3.26 10.78 18.86
N ASP A 42 3.70 11.99 19.24
CA ASP A 42 4.99 12.53 18.83
C ASP A 42 6.11 12.19 19.83
N SER A 43 5.97 11.06 20.54
CA SER A 43 7.01 10.61 21.47
C SER A 43 8.27 10.16 20.72
N ALA A 44 9.42 10.26 21.37
CA ALA A 44 10.68 9.77 20.82
C ALA A 44 10.61 8.27 20.43
N ALA A 45 9.87 7.46 21.21
CA ALA A 45 9.65 6.06 20.91
C ALA A 45 8.81 5.86 19.62
N ALA A 46 7.74 6.62 19.44
CA ALA A 46 6.92 6.57 18.24
C ALA A 46 7.66 7.08 16.99
N GLN A 47 8.51 8.11 17.13
CA GLN A 47 9.39 8.57 16.06
C GLN A 47 10.43 7.51 15.67
N ALA A 48 11.08 6.90 16.66
CA ALA A 48 12.06 5.83 16.42
C ALA A 48 11.42 4.60 15.75
N ALA A 49 10.22 4.20 16.16
CA ALA A 49 9.47 3.10 15.53
C ALA A 49 9.16 3.40 14.05
N ARG A 50 8.73 4.63 13.73
CA ARG A 50 8.46 5.06 12.34
C ARG A 50 9.74 5.12 11.51
N ALA A 51 10.84 5.60 12.08
CA ALA A 51 12.14 5.63 11.39
C ALA A 51 12.65 4.21 11.07
N ALA A 52 12.57 3.30 12.04
CA ALA A 52 12.92 1.89 11.83
C ALA A 52 12.01 1.22 10.80
N TYR A 53 10.71 1.53 10.80
CA TYR A 53 9.77 1.04 9.79
C TYR A 53 10.15 1.49 8.39
N LEU A 54 10.47 2.78 8.21
CA LEU A 54 10.90 3.34 6.93
C LEU A 54 12.18 2.67 6.43
N GLU A 55 13.17 2.49 7.30
CA GLU A 55 14.44 1.83 6.98
C GLU A 55 14.24 0.37 6.53
N GLN A 56 13.36 -0.36 7.21
CA GLN A 56 13.13 -1.79 6.93
C GLN A 56 12.20 -2.04 5.73
N ASN A 57 11.16 -1.21 5.58
CA ASN A 57 10.09 -1.45 4.61
C ASN A 57 10.23 -0.58 3.37
N HIS A 58 11.12 0.42 3.39
CA HIS A 58 11.34 1.37 2.30
C HIS A 58 10.10 2.22 1.98
N TRP A 59 9.17 2.34 2.94
CA TRP A 59 8.05 3.26 2.87
C TRP A 59 7.54 3.62 4.27
N LEU A 60 6.84 4.73 4.37
CA LEU A 60 6.17 5.21 5.57
C LEU A 60 4.93 6.03 5.16
N ALA A 61 3.92 6.06 6.01
CA ALA A 61 2.79 6.99 5.86
C ALA A 61 2.32 7.51 7.21
N ALA A 62 1.66 8.67 7.21
CA ALA A 62 0.86 9.10 8.34
C ALA A 62 -0.37 8.16 8.45
N ASN A 63 -0.56 7.53 9.61
CA ASN A 63 -1.76 6.73 9.83
C ASN A 63 -3.00 7.66 9.92
N SER A 64 -4.21 7.12 9.80
CA SER A 64 -5.45 7.92 9.64
C SER A 64 -5.84 8.79 10.85
N ARG A 65 -5.03 8.77 11.90
CA ARG A 65 -5.20 9.55 13.14
C ARG A 65 -4.06 10.54 13.38
N MET A 66 -3.20 10.75 12.39
CA MET A 66 -2.04 11.64 12.45
C MET A 66 -2.07 12.68 11.31
N GLY A 67 -1.35 13.78 11.49
CA GLY A 67 -1.21 14.82 10.46
C GLY A 67 -2.38 15.80 10.39
N THR A 68 -2.53 16.45 9.24
CA THR A 68 -3.63 17.38 8.97
C THR A 68 -4.93 16.62 8.70
N PRO A 69 -6.07 17.03 9.26
CA PRO A 69 -7.36 16.39 8.97
C PRO A 69 -7.66 16.36 7.46
N ASN A 70 -8.03 15.18 6.96
CA ASN A 70 -8.33 14.89 5.55
C ASN A 70 -7.11 14.86 4.61
N GLU A 71 -5.89 14.81 5.15
CA GLU A 71 -4.67 14.61 4.38
C GLU A 71 -4.02 13.29 4.76
N LEU A 72 -3.41 12.62 3.78
CA LEU A 72 -2.54 11.47 3.98
C LEU A 72 -1.27 11.69 3.18
N GLU A 73 -0.13 11.53 3.84
CA GLU A 73 1.18 11.63 3.20
C GLU A 73 1.84 10.25 3.18
N TYR A 74 2.42 9.92 2.03
CA TYR A 74 3.17 8.68 1.81
C TYR A 74 4.59 9.03 1.36
N GLN A 75 5.56 8.48 2.07
CA GLN A 75 6.95 8.43 1.66
C GLN A 75 7.23 7.02 1.16
N ILE A 76 7.57 6.86 -0.12
CA ILE A 76 7.83 5.56 -0.74
C ILE A 76 9.17 5.66 -1.47
N GLU A 77 10.09 4.76 -1.14
CA GLU A 77 11.35 4.64 -1.87
C GLU A 77 11.11 3.95 -3.22
N TRP A 78 11.65 4.54 -4.28
CA TRP A 78 11.60 3.95 -5.61
C TRP A 78 12.93 3.27 -5.95
N THR A 79 12.97 1.94 -5.81
CA THR A 79 14.12 1.09 -6.12
C THR A 79 13.94 0.34 -7.45
N GLY A 80 14.88 0.44 -8.39
CA GLY A 80 14.79 -0.22 -9.70
C GLY A 80 14.28 0.65 -10.85
N ASP A 81 14.11 0.05 -12.03
CA ASP A 81 14.04 0.77 -13.31
C ASP A 81 12.62 1.05 -13.81
N VAL A 82 11.65 0.18 -13.49
CA VAL A 82 10.23 0.39 -13.82
C VAL A 82 9.40 0.12 -12.57
N GLN A 83 8.77 1.17 -12.07
CA GLN A 83 7.93 1.15 -10.88
C GLN A 83 6.53 1.62 -11.30
N ARG A 84 5.51 0.84 -10.94
CA ARG A 84 4.12 1.20 -11.21
C ARG A 84 3.33 1.30 -9.93
N ILE A 85 2.36 2.22 -9.90
CA ILE A 85 1.54 2.45 -8.72
C ILE A 85 0.07 2.63 -9.07
N ALA A 86 -0.76 1.96 -8.28
CA ALA A 86 -2.18 2.18 -8.15
C ALA A 86 -2.48 2.60 -6.72
N VAL A 87 -3.48 3.46 -6.54
CA VAL A 87 -3.90 4.00 -5.26
C VAL A 87 -5.40 3.81 -5.15
N SER A 88 -5.86 3.29 -4.01
CA SER A 88 -7.27 3.11 -3.69
C SER A 88 -7.51 3.65 -2.29
N VAL A 89 -8.35 4.69 -2.17
CA VAL A 89 -8.64 5.40 -0.92
C VAL A 89 -10.14 5.34 -0.66
N PHE A 90 -10.50 5.06 0.58
CA PHE A 90 -11.88 5.10 1.05
C PHE A 90 -11.95 5.68 2.46
N ARG A 91 -13.12 6.19 2.83
CA ARG A 91 -13.39 6.64 4.20
C ARG A 91 -13.98 5.49 4.99
N SER A 92 -13.58 5.32 6.25
CA SER A 92 -14.16 4.30 7.13
C SER A 92 -15.66 4.49 7.35
N THR A 93 -16.16 5.72 7.25
CA THR A 93 -17.58 6.06 7.37
C THR A 93 -18.40 5.72 6.11
N ALA A 94 -17.74 5.48 4.97
CA ALA A 94 -18.36 5.16 3.69
C ALA A 94 -17.42 4.25 2.89
N PRO A 95 -17.25 2.97 3.30
CA PRO A 95 -16.26 2.06 2.72
C PRO A 95 -16.54 1.68 1.25
N ASP A 96 -17.78 1.89 0.82
CA ASP A 96 -18.24 1.68 -0.56
C ASP A 96 -17.93 2.90 -1.46
N GLU A 97 -17.64 4.07 -0.87
CA GLU A 97 -17.21 5.27 -1.59
C GLU A 97 -15.69 5.28 -1.73
N ARG A 98 -15.21 4.71 -2.83
CA ARG A 98 -13.79 4.62 -3.16
C ARG A 98 -13.40 5.64 -4.21
N VAL A 99 -12.24 6.25 -4.00
CA VAL A 99 -11.53 7.02 -5.01
C VAL A 99 -10.27 6.26 -5.34
N PHE A 100 -10.01 6.05 -6.62
CA PHE A 100 -8.84 5.34 -7.08
C PHE A 100 -8.10 6.10 -8.17
N TRP A 101 -6.82 5.79 -8.29
CA TRP A 101 -5.94 6.34 -9.31
C TRP A 101 -4.98 5.25 -9.80
N PRO A 102 -4.70 5.15 -11.11
CA PRO A 102 -5.29 5.94 -12.21
C PRO A 102 -6.80 5.77 -12.35
N ALA A 103 -7.49 6.74 -12.96
CA ALA A 103 -8.94 6.67 -13.14
C ALA A 103 -9.39 5.53 -14.09
N THR A 104 -8.45 4.95 -14.84
CA THR A 104 -8.65 3.83 -15.77
C THR A 104 -8.40 2.46 -15.12
N LEU A 105 -8.07 2.43 -13.82
CA LEU A 105 -7.77 1.21 -13.09
C LEU A 105 -8.98 0.26 -13.08
N ASN A 106 -8.78 -0.96 -13.55
CA ASN A 106 -9.81 -1.99 -13.65
C ASN A 106 -9.20 -3.38 -13.37
N ASP A 107 -8.89 -3.62 -12.10
CA ASP A 107 -8.37 -4.89 -11.58
C ASP A 107 -8.84 -5.12 -10.12
N ALA A 108 -8.27 -6.10 -9.43
CA ALA A 108 -8.68 -6.43 -8.05
C ALA A 108 -8.37 -5.33 -7.01
N THR A 109 -7.59 -4.29 -7.34
CA THR A 109 -7.23 -3.21 -6.40
C THR A 109 -8.40 -2.28 -6.04
N ILE A 110 -9.42 -2.19 -6.90
CA ILE A 110 -10.62 -1.37 -6.65
C ILE A 110 -11.72 -2.14 -5.92
N GLN A 111 -11.64 -3.48 -5.90
CA GLN A 111 -12.66 -4.33 -5.30
C GLN A 111 -12.59 -4.31 -3.77
N PRO A 112 -13.74 -4.33 -3.08
CA PRO A 112 -13.77 -4.47 -1.63
C PRO A 112 -13.37 -5.88 -1.22
N ASN A 113 -12.50 -5.96 -0.20
CA ASN A 113 -12.04 -7.21 0.40
C ASN A 113 -12.47 -7.27 1.88
N PRO A 114 -13.79 -7.39 2.16
CA PRO A 114 -14.28 -7.48 3.53
C PRO A 114 -13.78 -8.78 4.16
N GLY A 115 -12.92 -8.67 5.17
CA GLY A 115 -12.30 -9.81 5.86
C GLY A 115 -10.78 -9.93 5.66
N GLY A 116 -10.16 -9.01 4.92
CA GLY A 116 -8.73 -9.06 4.62
C GLY A 116 -8.48 -9.39 3.15
N LEU A 117 -7.22 -9.39 2.74
CA LEU A 117 -6.87 -9.68 1.35
C LEU A 117 -7.03 -11.19 1.07
N PRO A 118 -7.59 -11.57 -0.09
CA PRO A 118 -7.72 -12.97 -0.48
C PRO A 118 -6.36 -13.60 -0.81
N ALA A 119 -6.23 -14.92 -0.70
CA ALA A 119 -4.99 -15.63 -1.03
C ALA A 119 -4.55 -15.44 -2.50
N GLU A 120 -5.50 -15.13 -3.38
CA GLU A 120 -5.28 -14.89 -4.80
C GLU A 120 -5.92 -13.58 -5.21
N MET A 121 -5.23 -12.80 -6.06
CA MET A 121 -5.74 -11.57 -6.63
C MET A 121 -5.44 -11.51 -8.14
N ASP A 122 -6.25 -10.76 -8.86
CA ASP A 122 -6.03 -10.45 -10.27
C ASP A 122 -5.53 -9.01 -10.39
N PHE A 123 -4.22 -8.83 -10.47
CA PHE A 123 -3.60 -7.52 -10.70
C PHE A 123 -3.33 -7.33 -12.20
N ALA A 124 -3.54 -6.11 -12.67
CA ALA A 124 -3.19 -5.67 -14.01
C ALA A 124 -2.16 -4.53 -13.93
N PRO A 125 -0.89 -4.79 -13.53
CA PRO A 125 0.10 -3.73 -13.33
C PRO A 125 0.29 -2.84 -14.56
N GLU A 126 0.07 -3.33 -15.77
CA GLU A 126 0.13 -2.54 -17.00
C GLU A 126 -0.89 -1.39 -17.08
N GLN A 127 -1.96 -1.43 -16.27
CA GLN A 127 -2.94 -0.35 -16.15
C GLN A 127 -2.54 0.71 -15.12
N TRP A 128 -1.52 0.44 -14.31
CA TRP A 128 -1.08 1.33 -13.24
C TRP A 128 -0.17 2.43 -13.79
N ALA A 129 -0.07 3.55 -13.07
CA ALA A 129 0.80 4.63 -13.50
C ALA A 129 2.26 4.23 -13.37
N ALA A 130 3.01 4.33 -14.46
CA ALA A 130 4.44 4.08 -14.47
C ALA A 130 5.22 5.35 -14.14
N LYS A 131 6.22 5.22 -13.28
CA LYS A 131 7.30 6.20 -13.18
C LYS A 131 8.39 5.82 -14.17
N TYR A 132 8.69 6.71 -15.10
CA TYR A 132 9.88 6.61 -15.93
C TYR A 132 11.02 7.38 -15.23
N ARG A 133 12.23 6.81 -15.19
CA ARG A 133 13.43 7.61 -14.89
C ARG A 133 13.70 8.50 -16.11
N GLU A 134 13.75 9.80 -15.89
CA GLU A 134 14.34 10.76 -16.84
C GLU A 134 15.87 10.64 -16.85
#